data_AF-A0A537EB91-F1
#
_entry.id   AF-A0A537EB91-F1
#
_cell.length_a   1.000
_cell.length_b   1.000
_cell.length_c   1.000
_cell.angle_alpha   90.00
_cell.angle_beta   90.00
_cell.angle_gamma   90.00
#
_symmetry.space_group_name_H-M   'P 1'
#
loop_
_entity.id
_entity.type
_entity.pdbx_description
1 polymer ?
#
loop_
_entity_poly.entity_id
_entity_poly.type
_entity_poly.pdbx_seq_one_letter_code
_entity_poly.pdbx_strand_id
1 'polypeptide(L)'
;MPSRWYELEIDHCSFPDHLLYDQDGNIWVKAEEGGEVTIGMTTLLSAIAGKITSARLRPVGSRIERGRSLGTLESLKFVGPIPSPLSGIVAAANSDVVKRPKLLNDAPYIEGWIAKLKPLDLKAERVFLSRAMDAAETLKNRIAEFHVRCFKAFPDHEMYEIGTECSAVLVRLSELLATASVGDVVHLVTDDPTSYVEMVRWTDQTGHELVDWRQEGSLFHFIVRKEH
;
A
#
# COMPACT_ATOMS: atom_id res chain seq x y z
N MET A 1 -5.07 16.17 -17.59
CA MET A 1 -5.70 14.86 -17.83
C MET A 1 -4.68 13.81 -17.43
N PRO A 2 -4.84 13.04 -16.34
CA PRO A 2 -3.93 11.94 -16.12
C PRO A 2 -4.28 10.84 -17.11
N SER A 3 -3.28 10.46 -17.90
CA SER A 3 -3.27 9.35 -18.84
C SER A 3 -3.85 8.09 -18.21
N ARG A 4 -4.91 7.53 -18.81
CA ARG A 4 -5.50 6.23 -18.47
C ARG A 4 -4.48 5.12 -18.72
N TRP A 5 -3.65 4.82 -17.74
CA TRP A 5 -3.01 3.52 -17.64
C TRP A 5 -4.07 2.50 -17.23
N TYR A 6 -4.00 1.28 -17.75
CA TYR A 6 -4.87 0.21 -17.26
C TYR A 6 -4.33 -0.22 -15.89
N GLU A 7 -5.20 -0.34 -14.91
CA GLU A 7 -4.84 -0.83 -13.58
C GLU A 7 -5.52 -2.17 -13.40
N LEU A 8 -4.74 -3.22 -13.13
CA LEU A 8 -5.32 -4.48 -12.74
C LEU A 8 -5.67 -4.38 -11.25
N GLU A 9 -6.95 -4.51 -10.93
CA GLU A 9 -7.43 -4.60 -9.56
C GLU A 9 -7.78 -6.06 -9.24
N ILE A 10 -7.23 -6.58 -8.15
CA ILE A 10 -7.55 -7.92 -7.62
C ILE A 10 -7.91 -7.74 -6.16
N ASP A 11 -9.16 -8.05 -5.80
CA ASP A 11 -9.68 -7.89 -4.43
C ASP A 11 -9.32 -6.52 -3.81
N HIS A 12 -9.51 -5.44 -4.58
CA HIS A 12 -9.19 -4.04 -4.26
C HIS A 12 -7.71 -3.69 -4.12
N CYS A 13 -6.80 -4.65 -4.33
CA CYS A 13 -5.38 -4.36 -4.47
C CYS A 13 -5.08 -3.93 -5.90
N SER A 14 -4.50 -2.75 -6.04
CA SER A 14 -4.11 -2.21 -7.33
C SER A 14 -2.73 -2.69 -7.78
N PHE A 15 -2.61 -3.02 -9.05
CA PHE A 15 -1.38 -3.42 -9.74
C PHE A 15 -1.31 -2.72 -11.11
N PRO A 16 -0.65 -1.55 -11.21
CA PRO A 16 -0.47 -0.83 -12.46
C PRO A 16 0.16 -1.68 -13.59
N ASP A 17 -0.40 -1.61 -14.79
CA ASP A 17 0.00 -2.44 -15.95
C ASP A 17 1.40 -2.17 -16.49
N HIS A 18 1.88 -0.94 -16.37
CA HIS A 18 3.16 -0.45 -16.89
C HIS A 18 4.35 -0.90 -16.03
N LEU A 19 4.10 -1.60 -14.91
CA LEU A 19 5.10 -2.15 -14.02
C LEU A 19 5.27 -3.66 -14.24
N LEU A 20 6.42 -4.17 -13.80
CA LEU A 20 6.70 -5.58 -13.68
C LEU A 20 6.74 -5.97 -12.21
N TYR A 21 6.44 -7.23 -11.90
CA TYR A 21 6.25 -7.68 -10.53
C TYR A 21 7.10 -8.91 -10.24
N ASP A 22 7.83 -8.84 -9.12
CA ASP A 22 8.36 -10.01 -8.42
C ASP A 22 7.27 -10.55 -7.50
N GLN A 23 6.69 -11.65 -7.99
CA GLN A 23 5.76 -12.56 -7.32
C GLN A 23 6.03 -12.71 -5.84
N ASP A 24 7.20 -13.26 -5.59
CA ASP A 24 7.62 -13.83 -4.33
C ASP A 24 7.94 -12.74 -3.31
N GLY A 25 8.54 -11.65 -3.79
CA GLY A 25 8.93 -10.51 -2.98
C GLY A 25 7.82 -9.50 -2.70
N ASN A 26 6.68 -9.54 -3.40
CA ASN A 26 5.69 -8.46 -3.44
C ASN A 26 6.32 -7.10 -3.85
N ILE A 27 7.19 -7.13 -4.85
CA ILE A 27 7.97 -5.97 -5.32
C ILE A 27 7.55 -5.62 -6.74
N TRP A 28 7.49 -4.33 -7.05
CA TRP A 28 7.34 -3.84 -8.41
C TRP A 28 8.66 -3.28 -8.94
N VAL A 29 8.81 -3.35 -10.26
CA VAL A 29 9.97 -2.88 -11.02
C VAL A 29 9.47 -2.06 -12.20
N LYS A 30 9.96 -0.82 -12.31
CA LYS A 30 9.76 0.06 -13.45
C LYS A 30 11.07 0.18 -14.22
N ALA A 31 11.04 -0.13 -15.51
CA ALA A 31 12.19 0.14 -16.38
C ALA A 31 12.27 1.65 -16.67
N GLU A 32 13.46 2.22 -16.52
CA GLU A 32 13.74 3.63 -16.82
C GLU A 32 14.51 3.76 -18.14
N GLU A 33 14.45 4.94 -18.74
CA GLU A 33 15.32 5.28 -19.86
C GLU A 33 16.79 5.23 -19.42
N GLY A 34 17.65 4.59 -20.22
CA GLY A 34 19.07 4.41 -19.87
C GLY A 34 19.41 3.11 -19.15
N GLY A 35 18.43 2.22 -18.95
CA GLY A 35 18.66 0.84 -18.48
C GLY A 35 18.74 0.67 -16.96
N GLU A 36 18.55 1.75 -16.21
CA GLU A 36 18.24 1.64 -14.78
C GLU A 36 16.80 1.13 -14.57
N VAL A 37 16.55 0.63 -13.36
CA VAL A 37 15.20 0.26 -12.93
C VAL A 37 14.89 0.93 -11.60
N THR A 38 13.66 1.41 -11.45
CA THR A 38 13.12 1.86 -10.17
C THR A 38 12.37 0.69 -9.52
N ILE A 39 12.59 0.49 -8.23
CA ILE A 39 12.01 -0.60 -7.45
C ILE A 39 11.23 -0.01 -6.29
N GLY A 40 10.06 -0.57 -6.02
CA GLY A 40 9.26 -0.28 -4.83
C GLY A 40 8.44 -1.50 -4.40
N MET A 41 7.73 -1.37 -3.29
CA MET A 41 6.86 -2.43 -2.79
C MET A 41 5.43 -2.27 -3.31
N THR A 42 4.72 -3.38 -3.48
CA THR A 42 3.31 -3.35 -3.90
C THR A 42 2.38 -3.00 -2.75
N THR A 43 1.14 -2.62 -3.06
CA THR A 43 0.07 -2.46 -2.07
C THR A 43 -0.15 -3.73 -1.25
N LEU A 44 0.11 -4.91 -1.84
CA LEU A 44 0.07 -6.19 -1.14
C LEU A 44 1.11 -6.26 0.00
N LEU A 45 2.37 -5.88 -0.24
CA LEU A 45 3.36 -5.83 0.84
C LEU A 45 3.03 -4.77 1.88
N SER A 46 2.50 -3.62 1.45
CA SER A 46 2.02 -2.56 2.36
C SER A 46 0.96 -3.07 3.31
N ALA A 47 -0.05 -3.78 2.80
CA ALA A 47 -1.12 -4.35 3.61
C ALA A 47 -0.62 -5.47 4.55
N ILE A 48 0.27 -6.36 4.07
CA ILE A 48 0.89 -7.40 4.89
C ILE A 48 1.70 -6.79 6.03
N ALA A 49 2.52 -5.78 5.71
CA ALA A 49 3.40 -5.16 6.68
C ALA A 49 2.66 -4.26 7.67
N GLY A 50 1.50 -3.72 7.32
CA GLY A 50 0.80 -2.74 8.13
C GLY A 50 1.45 -1.34 8.04
N LYS A 51 1.06 -0.43 8.94
CA LYS A 51 1.56 0.95 8.97
C LYS A 51 3.07 0.98 9.23
N ILE A 52 3.86 1.27 8.20
CA ILE A 52 5.32 1.31 8.28
C ILE A 52 5.75 2.51 9.14
N THR A 53 6.52 2.23 10.17
CA THR A 53 7.02 3.23 11.12
C THR A 53 8.50 3.52 10.92
N SER A 54 9.24 2.62 10.25
CA SER A 54 10.68 2.74 10.04
C SER A 54 11.12 2.01 8.77
N ALA A 55 12.07 2.62 8.04
CA ALA A 55 12.69 2.04 6.87
C ALA A 55 14.21 2.32 6.89
N ARG A 56 15.01 1.29 6.63
CA ARG A 56 16.47 1.40 6.44
C ARG A 56 16.83 0.89 5.07
N LEU A 57 17.53 1.69 4.27
CA LEU A 57 17.90 1.35 2.90
C LEU A 57 19.40 1.14 2.74
N ARG A 58 19.78 0.29 1.79
CA ARG A 58 21.17 0.03 1.42
C ARG A 58 21.78 1.28 0.75
N PRO A 59 23.06 1.62 1.03
CA PRO A 59 23.66 2.82 0.48
C PRO A 59 23.91 2.71 -1.03
N VAL A 60 23.89 3.87 -1.69
CA VAL A 60 24.27 4.04 -3.10
C VAL A 60 25.68 3.51 -3.36
N GLY A 61 25.89 2.88 -4.51
CA GLY A 61 27.13 2.21 -4.90
C GLY A 61 27.23 0.76 -4.43
N SER A 62 26.32 0.28 -3.57
CA SER A 62 26.34 -1.11 -3.13
C SER A 62 26.01 -2.07 -4.26
N ARG A 63 26.82 -3.13 -4.40
CA ARG A 63 26.44 -4.31 -5.19
C ARG A 63 25.44 -5.17 -4.40
N ILE A 64 24.40 -5.63 -5.08
CA ILE A 64 23.34 -6.49 -4.52
C ILE A 64 23.06 -7.65 -5.46
N GLU A 65 22.77 -8.82 -4.89
CA GLU A 65 22.33 -10.01 -5.64
C GLU A 65 20.82 -10.17 -5.50
N ARG A 66 20.17 -10.78 -6.49
CA ARG A 66 18.74 -11.10 -6.44
C ARG A 66 18.39 -11.87 -5.16
N GLY A 67 17.25 -11.52 -4.55
CA GLY A 67 16.76 -12.07 -3.29
C GLY A 67 17.44 -11.51 -2.04
N ARG A 68 18.55 -10.78 -2.15
CA ARG A 68 19.21 -10.13 -1.02
C ARG A 68 18.56 -8.80 -0.68
N SER A 69 18.71 -8.35 0.56
CA SER A 69 18.01 -7.17 1.09
C SER A 69 18.53 -5.84 0.49
N LEU A 70 17.60 -5.09 -0.13
CA LEU A 70 17.72 -3.67 -0.48
C LEU A 70 17.54 -2.75 0.74
N GLY A 71 16.92 -3.28 1.78
CA GLY A 71 16.62 -2.57 3.00
C GLY A 71 15.81 -3.43 3.98
N THR A 72 15.44 -2.84 5.11
CA THR A 72 14.58 -3.42 6.14
C THR A 72 13.43 -2.47 6.41
N LEU A 73 12.22 -3.02 6.48
CA LEU A 73 11.01 -2.31 6.90
C LEU A 73 10.59 -2.78 8.29
N GLU A 74 9.99 -1.88 9.03
CA GLU A 74 9.51 -2.11 10.38
C GLU A 74 8.17 -1.39 10.61
N SER A 75 7.25 -2.11 11.24
CA SER A 75 5.94 -1.67 11.69
C SER A 75 5.60 -2.39 13.01
N LEU A 76 4.40 -2.14 13.54
CA LEU A 76 3.87 -2.91 14.67
C LEU A 76 3.61 -4.39 14.33
N LYS A 77 3.35 -4.71 13.07
CA LYS A 77 2.93 -6.06 12.62
C LYS A 77 4.05 -6.83 11.90
N PHE A 78 5.13 -6.15 11.49
CA PHE A 78 6.13 -6.71 10.59
C PHE A 78 7.53 -6.12 10.82
N VAL A 79 8.54 -6.98 10.79
CA VAL A 79 9.95 -6.58 10.65
C VAL A 79 10.60 -7.53 9.64
N GLY A 80 11.09 -7.00 8.52
CA GLY A 80 11.61 -7.88 7.48
C GLY A 80 12.38 -7.18 6.37
N PRO A 81 13.11 -7.98 5.56
CA PRO A 81 13.88 -7.46 4.45
C PRO A 81 12.99 -7.08 3.27
N ILE A 82 13.46 -6.11 2.48
CA ILE A 82 12.95 -5.82 1.14
C ILE A 82 13.84 -6.61 0.16
N PRO A 83 13.38 -7.74 -0.42
CA PRO A 83 14.21 -8.51 -1.33
C PRO A 83 14.46 -7.74 -2.63
N SER A 84 15.68 -7.81 -3.15
CA SER A 84 16.02 -7.27 -4.45
C SER A 84 15.46 -8.19 -5.55
N PRO A 85 14.62 -7.69 -6.47
CA PRO A 85 14.08 -8.50 -7.56
C PRO A 85 15.13 -8.83 -8.63
N LEU A 86 16.26 -8.10 -8.62
CA LEU A 86 17.35 -8.20 -9.59
C LEU A 86 18.71 -8.06 -8.90
N SER A 87 19.75 -8.62 -9.51
CA SER A 87 21.16 -8.37 -9.17
C SER A 87 21.64 -7.08 -9.82
N GLY A 88 22.33 -6.21 -9.08
CA GLY A 88 22.58 -4.85 -9.52
C GLY A 88 23.57 -4.05 -8.67
N ILE A 89 23.74 -2.79 -9.05
CA ILE A 89 24.37 -1.75 -8.23
C ILE A 89 23.31 -0.72 -7.85
N VAL A 90 23.22 -0.36 -6.57
CA VAL A 90 22.30 0.69 -6.10
C VAL A 90 22.74 2.04 -6.67
N ALA A 91 21.95 2.60 -7.57
CA ALA A 91 22.19 3.89 -8.19
C ALA A 91 21.59 5.04 -7.37
N ALA A 92 20.44 4.81 -6.73
CA ALA A 92 19.80 5.74 -5.82
C ALA A 92 19.03 4.99 -4.72
N ALA A 93 18.90 5.60 -3.55
CA ALA A 93 18.03 5.15 -2.47
C ALA A 93 17.10 6.31 -2.09
N ASN A 94 15.83 6.04 -1.84
CA ASN A 94 14.86 7.08 -1.54
C ASN A 94 15.01 7.56 -0.10
N SER A 95 15.57 8.77 0.10
CA SER A 95 15.70 9.35 1.44
C SER A 95 14.35 9.75 2.06
N ASP A 96 13.33 9.94 1.24
CA ASP A 96 12.04 10.44 1.71
C ASP A 96 11.26 9.35 2.43
N VAL A 97 11.35 8.09 2.00
CA VAL A 97 10.77 6.95 2.76
C VAL A 97 11.53 6.68 4.06
N VAL A 98 12.79 7.07 4.19
CA VAL A 98 13.51 6.97 5.46
C VAL A 98 13.01 8.04 6.44
N LYS A 99 12.76 9.26 5.95
CA LYS A 99 12.25 10.39 6.75
C LYS A 99 10.75 10.29 7.05
N ARG A 100 9.99 9.73 6.10
CA ARG A 100 8.53 9.58 6.11
C ARG A 100 8.15 8.16 5.69
N PRO A 101 8.33 7.14 6.56
CA PRO A 101 8.15 5.73 6.18
C PRO A 101 6.75 5.37 5.70
N LYS A 102 5.73 6.11 6.15
CA LYS A 102 4.34 5.95 5.71
C LYS A 102 4.14 6.17 4.19
N LEU A 103 5.06 6.84 3.49
CA LEU A 103 5.01 6.94 2.02
C LEU A 103 4.97 5.57 1.33
N LEU A 104 5.57 4.55 1.96
CA LEU A 104 5.50 3.18 1.47
C LEU A 104 4.07 2.63 1.51
N ASN A 105 3.24 3.09 2.45
CA ASN A 105 1.83 2.74 2.54
C ASN A 105 0.94 3.62 1.67
N ASP A 106 1.12 4.95 1.74
CA ASP A 106 0.22 5.93 1.12
C ASP A 106 0.42 6.04 -0.40
N ALA A 107 1.65 5.80 -0.86
CA ALA A 107 2.10 6.13 -2.20
C ALA A 107 3.02 5.05 -2.81
N PRO A 108 2.73 3.73 -2.67
CA PRO A 108 3.68 2.63 -2.94
C PRO A 108 4.23 2.61 -4.37
N TYR A 109 3.44 3.08 -5.35
CA TYR A 109 3.81 3.09 -6.77
C TYR A 109 4.33 4.43 -7.29
N ILE A 110 4.37 5.46 -6.44
CA ILE A 110 4.78 6.82 -6.79
C ILE A 110 5.89 7.30 -5.85
N GLU A 111 5.56 8.06 -4.80
CA GLU A 111 6.56 8.60 -3.86
C GLU A 111 7.23 7.54 -2.99
N GLY A 112 6.60 6.37 -2.82
CA GLY A 112 7.07 5.22 -2.04
C GLY A 112 8.06 4.30 -2.74
N TRP A 113 8.71 4.73 -3.83
CA TRP A 113 9.80 3.95 -4.42
C TRP A 113 10.96 3.77 -3.42
N ILE A 114 11.68 2.66 -3.50
CA ILE A 114 12.67 2.23 -2.51
C ILE A 114 14.08 2.53 -3.01
N ALA A 115 14.42 2.03 -4.20
CA ALA A 115 15.76 2.16 -4.78
C ALA A 115 15.70 2.23 -6.29
N LYS A 116 16.72 2.86 -6.90
CA LYS A 116 17.06 2.66 -8.31
C LYS A 116 18.25 1.74 -8.40
N LEU A 117 18.18 0.73 -9.26
CA LEU A 117 19.28 -0.18 -9.54
C LEU A 117 19.77 -0.03 -10.97
N LYS A 118 21.09 -0.16 -11.16
CA LYS A 118 21.70 -0.56 -12.43
C LYS A 118 21.78 -2.08 -12.45
N PRO A 119 20.90 -2.78 -13.18
CA PRO A 119 20.93 -4.24 -13.23
C PRO A 119 22.23 -4.72 -13.87
N LEU A 120 22.75 -5.85 -13.40
CA LEU A 120 23.95 -6.47 -14.00
C LEU A 120 23.62 -7.21 -15.29
N ASP A 121 22.45 -7.86 -15.34
CA ASP A 121 21.94 -8.54 -16.53
C ASP A 121 20.40 -8.54 -16.51
N LEU A 122 19.81 -7.39 -16.87
CA LEU A 122 18.35 -7.25 -16.93
C LEU A 122 17.74 -8.25 -17.92
N LYS A 123 18.43 -8.56 -19.02
CA LYS A 123 17.91 -9.45 -20.05
C LYS A 123 17.75 -10.87 -19.52
N ALA A 124 18.76 -11.39 -18.81
CA ALA A 124 18.70 -12.72 -18.23
C ALA A 124 17.71 -12.81 -17.07
N GLU A 125 17.68 -11.81 -16.18
CA GLU A 125 16.85 -11.86 -14.97
C GLU A 125 15.40 -11.39 -15.18
N ARG A 126 15.05 -10.83 -16.35
CA ARG A 126 13.68 -10.44 -16.72
C ARG A 126 12.66 -11.58 -16.60
N VAL A 127 13.11 -12.83 -16.68
CA VAL A 127 12.29 -14.04 -16.52
C VAL A 127 11.67 -14.17 -15.13
N PHE A 128 12.26 -13.55 -14.10
CA PHE A 128 11.73 -13.55 -12.73
C PHE A 128 10.65 -12.50 -12.50
N LEU A 129 10.37 -11.66 -13.50
CA LEU A 129 9.40 -10.59 -13.41
C LEU A 129 8.23 -10.87 -14.34
N SER A 130 7.01 -10.55 -13.91
CA SER A 130 5.81 -10.74 -14.72
C SER A 130 5.04 -9.44 -14.83
N ARG A 131 4.27 -9.25 -15.91
CA ARG A 131 3.26 -8.18 -15.93
C ARG A 131 2.14 -8.56 -14.97
N ALA A 132 1.39 -7.57 -14.49
CA ALA A 132 0.26 -7.80 -13.58
C ALA A 132 -0.72 -8.86 -14.11
N MET A 133 -1.10 -8.77 -15.39
CA MET A 133 -2.02 -9.71 -16.05
C MET A 133 -1.49 -11.15 -16.07
N ASP A 134 -0.20 -11.34 -16.33
CA ASP A 134 0.42 -12.67 -16.40
C ASP A 134 0.55 -13.31 -15.01
N ALA A 135 0.60 -12.48 -13.96
CA ALA A 135 0.73 -12.86 -12.57
C ALA A 135 -0.59 -12.86 -11.79
N ALA A 136 -1.73 -12.60 -12.45
CA ALA A 136 -2.99 -12.30 -11.78
C ALA A 136 -3.43 -13.42 -10.80
N GLU A 137 -3.31 -14.68 -11.22
CA GLU A 137 -3.68 -15.82 -10.37
C GLU A 137 -2.75 -15.96 -9.15
N THR A 138 -1.43 -15.76 -9.34
CA THR A 138 -0.47 -15.77 -8.24
C THR A 138 -0.73 -14.64 -7.26
N LEU A 139 -0.99 -13.43 -7.76
CA LEU A 139 -1.31 -12.28 -6.93
C LEU A 139 -2.60 -12.51 -6.13
N LYS A 140 -3.63 -13.04 -6.77
CA LYS A 140 -4.90 -13.43 -6.11
C LYS A 140 -4.67 -14.46 -5.01
N ASN A 141 -3.89 -15.51 -5.28
CA ASN A 141 -3.59 -16.54 -4.29
C ASN A 141 -2.83 -15.98 -3.09
N ARG A 142 -1.88 -15.06 -3.31
CA ARG A 142 -1.18 -14.39 -2.22
C ARG A 142 -2.11 -13.49 -1.41
N ILE A 143 -2.99 -12.73 -2.05
CA ILE A 143 -3.98 -11.90 -1.33
C ILE A 143 -4.84 -12.78 -0.41
N ALA A 144 -5.31 -13.92 -0.91
CA ALA A 144 -6.08 -14.87 -0.12
C ALA A 144 -5.25 -15.51 1.02
N GLU A 145 -4.03 -15.97 0.72
CA GLU A 145 -3.12 -16.60 1.69
C GLU A 145 -2.84 -15.69 2.89
N PHE A 146 -2.50 -14.43 2.62
CA PHE A 146 -2.18 -13.44 3.65
C PHE A 146 -3.42 -12.73 4.22
N HIS A 147 -4.63 -13.10 3.80
CA HIS A 147 -5.89 -12.48 4.22
C HIS A 147 -5.87 -10.95 4.09
N VAL A 148 -5.30 -10.48 2.98
CA VAL A 148 -4.99 -9.08 2.76
C VAL A 148 -6.23 -8.28 2.44
N ARG A 149 -6.31 -7.10 3.04
CA ARG A 149 -7.32 -6.09 2.79
C ARG A 149 -6.64 -4.85 2.23
N CYS A 150 -6.78 -4.64 0.93
CA CYS A 150 -6.36 -3.38 0.31
C CYS A 150 -7.51 -2.37 0.39
N PHE A 151 -7.15 -1.11 0.60
CA PHE A 151 -8.05 0.03 0.60
C PHE A 151 -7.47 1.12 -0.28
N LYS A 152 -8.32 2.01 -0.83
CA LYS A 152 -7.84 3.15 -1.64
C LYS A 152 -6.92 4.11 -0.88
N ALA A 153 -7.03 4.17 0.44
CA ALA A 153 -6.09 4.88 1.30
C ALA A 153 -5.74 4.01 2.50
N PHE A 154 -4.46 4.04 2.89
CA PHE A 154 -3.97 3.26 4.02
C PHE A 154 -4.34 3.95 5.34
N PRO A 155 -4.94 3.25 6.32
CA PRO A 155 -5.40 3.87 7.55
C PRO A 155 -4.27 4.28 8.50
N ASP A 156 -4.42 5.45 9.10
CA ASP A 156 -3.63 5.94 10.22
C ASP A 156 -4.17 5.46 11.57
N HIS A 157 -5.49 5.30 11.65
CA HIS A 157 -6.24 4.91 12.83
C HIS A 157 -7.20 3.78 12.47
N GLU A 158 -7.38 2.81 13.37
CA GLU A 158 -8.37 1.73 13.25
C GLU A 158 -9.37 1.87 14.39
N MET A 159 -10.67 1.77 14.10
CA MET A 159 -11.77 1.88 15.05
C MET A 159 -12.80 0.78 14.80
N TYR A 160 -13.21 0.07 15.84
CA TYR A 160 -14.14 -1.06 15.77
C TYR A 160 -15.35 -0.81 16.66
N GLU A 161 -16.52 -0.63 16.04
CA GLU A 161 -17.80 -0.37 16.70
C GLU A 161 -18.77 -1.50 16.36
N ILE A 162 -18.66 -2.61 17.09
CA ILE A 162 -19.40 -3.86 16.86
C ILE A 162 -20.37 -4.09 18.04
N GLY A 163 -21.64 -4.35 17.76
CA GLY A 163 -22.67 -4.55 18.77
C GLY A 163 -23.07 -3.27 19.53
N THR A 164 -22.69 -2.11 18.99
CA THR A 164 -23.02 -0.78 19.49
C THR A 164 -24.23 -0.21 18.77
N GLU A 165 -25.06 0.59 19.45
CA GLU A 165 -26.22 1.25 18.82
C GLU A 165 -25.80 2.19 17.68
N CYS A 166 -26.61 2.28 16.62
CA CYS A 166 -26.30 2.99 15.35
C CYS A 166 -25.76 4.43 15.56
N SER A 167 -26.33 5.18 16.52
CA SER A 167 -25.96 6.59 16.74
C SER A 167 -24.58 6.79 17.40
N ALA A 168 -24.02 5.79 18.07
CA ALA A 168 -22.75 5.91 18.77
C ALA A 168 -21.54 5.94 17.80
N VAL A 169 -21.66 5.25 16.67
CA VAL A 169 -20.56 5.06 15.70
C VAL A 169 -20.05 6.40 15.15
N LEU A 170 -20.97 7.25 14.69
CA LEU A 170 -20.62 8.56 14.11
C LEU A 170 -20.09 9.55 15.15
N VAL A 171 -20.58 9.46 16.39
CA VAL A 171 -20.09 10.29 17.49
C VAL A 171 -18.64 9.93 17.81
N ARG A 172 -18.34 8.62 17.94
CA ARG A 172 -16.97 8.14 18.17
C ARG A 172 -16.03 8.48 17.01
N LEU A 173 -16.50 8.34 15.77
CA LEU A 173 -15.74 8.77 14.60
C LEU A 173 -15.37 10.26 14.67
N SER A 174 -16.35 11.10 15.03
CA SER A 174 -16.16 12.55 15.14
C SER A 174 -15.18 12.90 16.28
N GLU A 175 -15.27 12.22 17.43
CA GLU A 175 -14.34 12.38 18.56
C GLU A 175 -12.90 12.01 18.16
N LEU A 176 -12.72 10.90 17.46
CA LEU A 176 -11.41 10.45 16.97
C LEU A 176 -10.84 11.49 15.99
N LEU A 177 -11.61 11.88 14.99
CA LEU A 177 -11.19 12.87 13.99
C LEU A 177 -10.88 14.23 14.60
N ALA A 178 -11.55 14.65 15.67
CA ALA A 178 -11.23 15.90 16.37
C ALA A 178 -9.78 15.92 16.89
N THR A 179 -9.21 14.76 17.23
CA THR A 179 -7.82 14.62 17.70
C THR A 179 -6.81 14.23 16.62
N ALA A 180 -7.28 13.75 15.47
CA ALA A 180 -6.45 13.34 14.33
C ALA A 180 -5.85 14.55 13.59
N SER A 181 -4.77 14.33 12.83
CA SER A 181 -4.19 15.36 11.97
C SER A 181 -4.97 15.50 10.66
N VAL A 182 -4.99 16.69 10.07
CA VAL A 182 -5.55 16.86 8.72
C VAL A 182 -4.81 15.95 7.73
N GLY A 183 -5.56 15.22 6.93
CA GLY A 183 -5.07 14.19 6.02
C GLY A 183 -5.01 12.78 6.61
N ASP A 184 -5.16 12.62 7.94
CA ASP A 184 -5.20 11.30 8.58
C ASP A 184 -6.40 10.50 8.06
N VAL A 185 -6.17 9.20 7.89
CA VAL A 185 -7.17 8.25 7.40
C VAL A 185 -7.62 7.34 8.54
N VAL A 186 -8.93 7.20 8.71
CA VAL A 186 -9.55 6.32 9.71
C VAL A 186 -10.19 5.14 9.01
N HIS A 187 -9.82 3.93 9.42
CA HIS A 187 -10.55 2.72 9.09
C HIS A 187 -11.56 2.42 10.20
N LEU A 188 -12.83 2.66 9.90
CA LEU A 188 -13.97 2.30 10.76
C LEU A 188 -14.52 0.94 10.35
N VAL A 189 -14.74 0.06 11.32
CA VAL A 189 -15.45 -1.22 11.16
C VAL A 189 -16.69 -1.21 12.04
N THR A 190 -17.86 -1.52 11.47
CA THR A 190 -19.12 -1.60 12.22
C THR A 190 -20.04 -2.69 11.68
N ASP A 191 -20.92 -3.24 12.51
CA ASP A 191 -21.98 -4.17 12.13
C ASP A 191 -23.35 -3.50 11.96
N ASP A 192 -23.42 -2.17 12.06
CA ASP A 192 -24.67 -1.43 11.84
C ASP A 192 -25.12 -1.50 10.36
N PRO A 193 -26.29 -2.11 10.05
CA PRO A 193 -26.82 -2.19 8.69
C PRO A 193 -27.20 -0.82 8.09
N THR A 194 -27.38 0.23 8.90
CA THR A 194 -27.70 1.58 8.41
C THR A 194 -26.49 2.45 8.15
N SER A 195 -25.31 2.01 8.59
CA SER A 195 -24.07 2.79 8.60
C SER A 195 -23.71 3.40 7.24
N TYR A 196 -23.94 2.72 6.11
CA TYR A 196 -23.61 3.27 4.80
C TYR A 196 -24.37 4.57 4.50
N VAL A 197 -25.69 4.58 4.70
CA VAL A 197 -26.53 5.76 4.42
C VAL A 197 -26.19 6.89 5.38
N GLU A 198 -25.90 6.56 6.64
CA GLU A 198 -25.51 7.52 7.66
C GLU A 198 -24.14 8.13 7.37
N MET A 199 -23.16 7.33 6.95
CA MET A 199 -21.81 7.78 6.58
C MET A 199 -21.82 8.74 5.39
N VAL A 200 -22.61 8.46 4.35
CA VAL A 200 -22.76 9.38 3.21
C VAL A 200 -23.33 10.73 3.66
N ARG A 201 -24.40 10.71 4.47
CA ARG A 201 -24.99 11.95 5.00
C ARG A 201 -24.04 12.70 5.93
N TRP A 202 -23.33 11.98 6.79
CA TRP A 202 -22.41 12.56 7.76
C TRP A 202 -21.21 13.20 7.06
N THR A 203 -20.68 12.60 5.99
CA THR A 203 -19.60 13.20 5.19
C THR A 203 -20.05 14.45 4.45
N ASP A 204 -21.25 14.46 3.87
CA ASP A 204 -21.84 15.67 3.27
C ASP A 204 -22.00 16.82 4.29
N GLN A 205 -22.34 16.49 5.54
CA GLN A 205 -22.57 17.48 6.60
C GLN A 205 -21.28 18.01 7.23
N THR A 206 -20.30 17.14 7.42
CA THR A 206 -19.03 17.49 8.07
C THR A 206 -18.02 18.06 7.09
N GLY A 207 -18.04 17.60 5.83
CA GLY A 207 -17.02 17.93 4.83
C GLY A 207 -15.77 17.05 4.91
N HIS A 208 -15.78 15.98 5.69
CA HIS A 208 -14.76 14.92 5.64
C HIS A 208 -15.01 13.99 4.43
N GLU A 209 -13.97 13.35 3.91
CA GLU A 209 -14.07 12.51 2.70
C GLU A 209 -14.31 11.04 3.08
N LEU A 210 -15.33 10.40 2.51
CA LEU A 210 -15.46 8.94 2.47
C LEU A 210 -14.66 8.41 1.27
N VAL A 211 -13.42 8.00 1.51
CA VAL A 211 -12.46 7.58 0.48
C VAL A 211 -12.84 6.23 -0.14
N ASP A 212 -13.27 5.29 0.71
CA ASP A 212 -13.57 3.92 0.32
C ASP A 212 -14.56 3.30 1.30
N TRP A 213 -15.33 2.32 0.84
CA TRP A 213 -16.17 1.51 1.73
C TRP A 213 -16.47 0.14 1.12
N ARG A 214 -16.77 -0.83 1.97
CA ARG A 214 -17.28 -2.14 1.54
C ARG A 214 -17.97 -2.91 2.66
N GLN A 215 -18.69 -3.95 2.27
CA GLN A 215 -19.32 -4.89 3.19
C GLN A 215 -18.67 -6.27 3.07
N GLU A 216 -18.22 -6.83 4.19
CA GLU A 216 -17.67 -8.18 4.34
C GLU A 216 -18.55 -8.97 5.33
N GLY A 217 -19.46 -9.78 4.81
CA GLY A 217 -20.45 -10.48 5.65
C GLY A 217 -21.38 -9.50 6.35
N SER A 218 -21.40 -9.50 7.68
CA SER A 218 -22.17 -8.55 8.50
C SER A 218 -21.41 -7.26 8.83
N LEU A 219 -20.13 -7.16 8.47
CA LEU A 219 -19.29 -6.02 8.81
C LEU A 219 -19.20 -5.04 7.64
N PHE A 220 -19.31 -3.76 7.95
CA PHE A 220 -19.06 -2.64 7.06
C PHE A 220 -17.71 -2.03 7.40
N HIS A 221 -16.91 -1.80 6.38
CA HIS A 221 -15.60 -1.15 6.46
C HIS A 221 -15.71 0.19 5.75
N PHE A 222 -15.33 1.27 6.44
CA PHE A 222 -15.29 2.63 5.90
C PHE A 222 -13.88 3.19 6.04
N ILE A 223 -13.42 3.87 5.01
CA ILE A 223 -12.14 4.60 4.99
C ILE A 223 -12.46 6.08 4.87
N VAL A 224 -12.20 6.81 5.94
CA VAL A 224 -12.58 8.23 6.07
C VAL A 224 -11.32 9.06 6.20
N ARG A 225 -11.21 10.14 5.42
CA ARG A 225 -10.08 11.08 5.51
C ARG A 225 -10.51 12.37 6.19
N LYS A 226 -9.69 12.85 7.11
CA LYS A 226 -9.86 14.15 7.74
C LYS A 226 -9.47 15.29 6.80
N GLU A 227 -10.44 16.09 6.37
CA GLU A 227 -10.18 17.25 5.51
C GLU A 227 -9.83 18.56 6.26
N HIS A 228 -10.25 18.72 7.52
CA HIS A 228 -10.06 19.95 8.31
C HIS A 228 -10.04 19.67 9.81
#